data_AF-A0A5E4EY88-F1
#
_entry.id   AF-A0A5E4EY88-F1
#
_cell.length_a   1.000
_cell.length_b   1.000
_cell.length_c   1.000
_cell.angle_alpha   90.00
_cell.angle_beta   90.00
_cell.angle_gamma   90.00
#
_symmetry.space_group_name_H-M   'P 1'
#
loop_
_entity.id
_entity.type
_entity.pdbx_description
1 polymer ?
#
loop_
_entity_poly.entity_id
_entity_poly.type
_entity_poly.pdbx_seq_one_letter_code
_entity_poly.pdbx_strand_id
1 'polypeptide(L)'
;ALHWLTNPDLGNTFIILTLDLVSEKYHEFPTPEDVVHAFPLPGLTALGGWLCFIVNNKAGSHVWAMKEYGVTKSWVMLFKKKINESDVPWIFAVCTPLRFSKSGQMVVLKNNYFEPPDSFDKIS
;
A
#
# COMPACT_ATOMS: atom_id res chain seq x y z
N ALA A 1 17.52 -0.71 -5.10
CA ALA A 1 17.36 0.46 -4.23
C ALA A 1 16.46 0.08 -3.04
N LEU A 2 16.68 0.70 -1.88
CA LEU A 2 15.78 0.60 -0.74
C LEU A 2 14.68 1.65 -0.86
N HIS A 3 13.48 1.34 -0.36
CA HIS A 3 12.30 2.20 -0.45
C HIS A 3 11.57 2.24 0.88
N TRP A 4 11.14 3.42 1.28
CA TRP A 4 10.22 3.58 2.41
C TRP A 4 9.33 4.79 2.20
N LEU A 5 8.17 4.77 2.86
CA LEU A 5 7.27 5.92 2.91
C LEU A 5 7.73 6.87 4.01
N THR A 6 7.61 8.15 3.74
CA THR A 6 7.72 9.20 4.77
C THR A 6 6.56 10.18 4.63
N ASN A 7 6.22 10.81 5.75
CA ASN A 7 5.25 11.90 5.83
C ASN A 7 5.99 13.10 6.43
N PRO A 8 6.69 13.90 5.59
CA PRO A 8 7.64 14.89 6.07
C PRO A 8 6.96 16.03 6.84
N ASP A 9 5.72 16.38 6.49
CA ASP A 9 5.00 17.50 7.07
C ASP A 9 4.04 17.08 8.20
N LEU A 10 4.05 15.80 8.61
CA LEU A 10 3.02 15.18 9.47
C LEU A 10 1.59 15.46 8.95
N GLY A 11 1.47 15.82 7.68
CA GLY A 11 0.27 16.27 7.03
C GLY A 11 -0.37 15.14 6.25
N ASN A 12 -0.97 15.51 5.12
CA ASN A 12 -1.80 14.62 4.31
C ASN A 12 -1.07 14.07 3.07
N THR A 13 0.25 14.26 3.00
CA THR A 13 1.07 13.93 1.83
C THR A 13 2.12 12.90 2.24
N PHE A 14 2.12 11.76 1.54
CA PHE A 14 3.20 10.78 1.64
C PHE A 14 4.11 10.95 0.43
N ILE A 15 5.41 10.80 0.66
CA ILE A 15 6.40 10.67 -0.41
C ILE A 15 7.14 9.36 -0.24
N ILE A 16 7.69 8.86 -1.33
CA ILE A 16 8.54 7.68 -1.35
C ILE A 16 9.98 8.15 -1.37
N LEU A 17 10.71 7.83 -0.31
CA LEU A 17 12.16 7.99 -0.28
C LEU A 17 12.83 6.72 -0.77
N THR A 18 13.88 6.90 -1.55
CA THR A 18 14.69 5.80 -2.06
C THR A 18 16.16 6.05 -1.79
N LEU A 19 16.89 4.97 -1.53
CA LEU A 19 18.34 4.95 -1.45
C LEU A 19 18.88 3.95 -2.46
N ASP A 20 19.61 4.44 -3.45
CA ASP A 20 20.40 3.58 -4.33
C ASP A 20 21.66 3.14 -3.58
N LEU A 21 21.80 1.84 -3.38
CA LEU A 21 22.93 1.26 -2.65
C LEU A 21 24.22 1.25 -3.46
N VAL A 22 24.15 1.41 -4.79
CA VAL A 22 25.33 1.42 -5.66
C VAL A 22 25.90 2.84 -5.74
N SER A 23 25.04 3.82 -5.98
CA SER A 23 25.46 5.22 -6.11
C SER A 23 25.47 5.99 -4.79
N GLU A 24 24.92 5.42 -3.72
CA GLU A 24 24.71 6.05 -2.41
C GLU A 24 23.88 7.35 -2.47
N LYS A 25 23.06 7.50 -3.52
CA LYS A 25 22.20 8.67 -3.72
C LYS A 25 20.79 8.38 -3.26
N TYR A 26 20.17 9.39 -2.67
CA TYR A 26 18.76 9.37 -2.37
C TYR A 26 17.94 10.05 -3.46
N HIS A 27 16.72 9.56 -3.66
CA HIS A 27 15.74 10.18 -4.53
C HIS A 27 14.36 10.18 -3.89
N GLU A 28 13.58 11.20 -4.21
CA GLU A 28 12.20 11.38 -3.78
C GLU A 28 11.26 11.15 -4.95
N PHE A 29 10.20 10.38 -4.70
CA PHE A 29 9.10 10.21 -5.66
C PHE A 29 7.78 10.56 -5.00
N PRO A 30 6.90 11.29 -5.71
CA PRO A 30 5.53 11.49 -5.24
C PRO A 30 4.74 10.17 -5.28
N THR A 31 3.76 10.04 -4.40
CA THR A 31 2.76 8.96 -4.48
C THR A 31 1.80 9.21 -5.66
N PRO A 32 1.17 8.15 -6.20
CA PRO A 32 0.22 8.27 -7.31
C PRO A 32 -1.11 8.92 -6.95
N GLU A 33 -1.43 9.01 -5.67
CA GLU A 33 -2.69 9.56 -5.16
C GLU A 33 -2.40 10.34 -3.88
N ASP A 34 -3.13 11.44 -3.68
CA ASP A 34 -3.10 12.20 -2.45
C ASP A 34 -3.83 11.42 -1.35
N VAL A 35 -3.06 10.92 -0.39
CA VAL A 35 -3.56 10.08 0.71
C VAL A 35 -3.92 10.94 1.92
N VAL A 36 -4.94 11.77 1.74
CA VAL A 36 -5.50 12.62 2.79
C VAL A 36 -6.15 11.75 3.87
N HIS A 37 -5.68 11.85 5.11
CA HIS A 37 -6.19 11.08 6.26
C HIS A 37 -6.22 9.56 6.02
N ALA A 38 -5.20 9.02 5.33
CA ALA A 38 -5.08 7.59 5.12
C ALA A 38 -4.83 6.86 6.44
N PHE A 39 -5.91 6.34 7.02
CA PHE A 39 -5.88 5.27 7.97
C PHE A 39 -6.42 4.02 7.27
N PRO A 40 -5.90 2.82 7.54
CA PRO A 40 -4.56 2.58 8.08
C PRO A 40 -3.47 3.17 7.16
N LEU A 41 -2.25 3.32 7.69
CA LEU A 41 -1.14 3.92 6.93
C LEU A 41 -0.93 3.23 5.58
N PRO A 42 -0.64 3.99 4.51
CA PRO A 42 -0.34 3.40 3.22
C PRO A 42 0.91 2.53 3.29
N GLY A 43 1.01 1.56 2.38
CA GLY A 43 2.11 0.60 2.32
C GLY A 43 2.89 0.66 1.01
N LEU A 44 4.13 0.17 1.05
CA LEU A 44 4.93 -0.13 -0.12
C LEU A 44 5.24 -1.62 -0.18
N THR A 45 5.25 -2.18 -1.39
CA THR A 45 5.72 -3.54 -1.64
C THR A 45 6.27 -3.68 -3.05
N ALA A 46 6.94 -4.79 -3.33
CA ALA A 46 7.37 -5.16 -4.68
C ALA A 46 6.48 -6.29 -5.21
N LEU A 47 5.87 -6.10 -6.39
CA LEU A 47 5.03 -7.10 -7.04
C LEU A 47 5.44 -7.28 -8.50
N GLY A 48 5.91 -8.48 -8.85
CA GLY A 48 6.30 -8.78 -10.23
C GLY A 48 7.44 -7.89 -10.77
N GLY A 49 8.29 -7.37 -9.88
CA GLY A 49 9.37 -6.43 -10.24
C GLY A 49 8.96 -4.96 -10.24
N TRP A 50 7.69 -4.63 -10.01
CA TRP A 50 7.23 -3.24 -9.90
C TRP A 50 7.16 -2.79 -8.44
N LEU A 51 7.58 -1.55 -8.20
CA LEU A 51 7.30 -0.86 -6.95
C LEU A 51 5.79 -0.57 -6.89
N CYS A 52 5.14 -1.05 -5.84
CA CYS A 52 3.71 -0.94 -5.65
C CYS A 52 3.38 -0.10 -4.42
N PHE A 53 2.41 0.80 -4.59
CA PHE A 53 1.86 1.64 -3.54
C PHE A 53 0.44 1.16 -3.19
N ILE A 54 0.20 0.95 -1.90
CA ILE A 54 -1.03 0.35 -1.39
C ILE A 54 -1.75 1.38 -0.53
N VAL A 55 -3.00 1.64 -0.85
CA VAL A 55 -3.88 2.53 -0.08
C VAL A 55 -5.09 1.73 0.37
N ASN A 56 -5.44 1.85 1.65
CA ASN A 56 -6.69 1.35 2.19
C ASN A 56 -7.45 2.55 2.76
N ASN A 57 -8.69 2.74 2.36
CA ASN A 57 -9.55 3.80 2.86
C ASN A 57 -11.02 3.37 2.79
N LYS A 58 -11.96 4.29 3.08
CA LYS A 58 -13.40 4.02 3.02
C LYS A 58 -13.89 3.56 1.64
N ALA A 59 -13.19 3.91 0.56
CA ALA A 59 -13.52 3.43 -0.79
C ALA A 59 -13.00 2.00 -1.06
N GLY A 60 -12.20 1.45 -0.14
CA GLY A 60 -11.65 0.10 -0.17
C GLY A 60 -10.12 0.08 -0.33
N SER A 61 -9.60 -1.01 -0.91
CA SER A 61 -8.17 -1.19 -1.15
C SER A 61 -7.81 -0.86 -2.60
N HIS A 62 -6.83 0.01 -2.78
CA HIS A 62 -6.23 0.37 -4.06
C HIS A 62 -4.77 -0.08 -4.11
N VAL A 63 -4.36 -0.67 -5.24
CA VAL A 63 -2.97 -1.01 -5.51
C VAL A 63 -2.54 -0.33 -6.79
N TRP A 64 -1.54 0.53 -6.68
CA TRP A 64 -0.87 1.20 -7.78
C TRP A 64 0.50 0.55 -8.02
N ALA A 65 0.94 0.48 -9.27
CA ALA A 65 2.27 0.00 -9.63
C ALA A 65 2.99 0.98 -10.56
N MET A 66 4.26 1.23 -10.27
CA MET A 66 5.14 2.03 -11.11
C MET A 66 5.72 1.11 -12.19
N LYS A 67 5.16 1.18 -13.41
CA LYS A 67 5.54 0.29 -14.52
C LYS A 67 6.96 0.52 -14.99
N GLU A 68 7.40 1.77 -14.96
CA GLU A 68 8.75 2.18 -15.29
C GLU A 68 9.36 2.83 -14.06
N TYR A 69 10.34 2.15 -13.46
CA TYR A 69 10.94 2.58 -12.21
C TYR A 69 11.54 4.00 -12.33
N GLY A 70 11.22 4.84 -11.36
CA GLY A 70 11.64 6.24 -11.31
C GLY A 70 10.77 7.20 -12.15
N VAL A 71 9.79 6.71 -12.91
CA VAL A 71 8.93 7.57 -13.75
C VAL A 71 7.56 7.72 -13.11
N THR A 72 7.33 8.88 -12.47
CA THR A 72 6.05 9.20 -11.80
C THR A 72 4.82 9.01 -12.70
N LYS A 73 4.92 9.36 -13.99
CA LYS A 73 3.79 9.20 -14.92
C LYS A 73 3.47 7.74 -15.28
N SER A 74 4.33 6.79 -14.88
CA SER A 74 4.16 5.35 -15.14
C SER A 74 3.33 4.62 -14.08
N TRP A 75 2.85 5.34 -13.06
CA TRP A 75 1.93 4.78 -12.09
C TRP A 75 0.63 4.36 -12.77
N VAL A 76 0.27 3.09 -12.60
CA VAL A 76 -1.01 2.54 -13.08
C VAL A 76 -1.72 1.82 -11.95
N MET A 77 -3.03 1.99 -11.87
CA MET A 77 -3.85 1.25 -10.92
C MET A 77 -3.96 -0.21 -11.40
N LEU A 78 -3.42 -1.15 -10.62
CA LEU A 78 -3.52 -2.57 -10.93
C LEU A 78 -4.85 -3.16 -10.45
N PHE A 79 -5.31 -2.70 -9.29
CA PHE A 79 -6.45 -3.29 -8.63
C PHE A 79 -7.15 -2.29 -7.71
N LYS A 80 -8.48 -2.39 -7.69
CA LYS A 80 -9.37 -1.65 -6.80
C LYS A 80 -10.45 -2.58 -6.30
N LYS A 81 -10.47 -2.83 -4.99
CA LYS A 81 -11.52 -3.60 -4.32
C LYS A 81 -12.29 -2.70 -3.40
N LYS A 82 -13.59 -2.59 -3.65
CA LYS A 82 -14.52 -2.04 -2.67
C LYS A 82 -14.64 -3.02 -1.50
N ILE A 83 -14.62 -2.48 -0.30
CA ILE A 83 -14.83 -3.23 0.94
C ILE A 83 -16.09 -2.61 1.55
N ASN A 84 -17.12 -3.42 1.75
CA ASN A 84 -18.34 -2.93 2.40
C ASN A 84 -18.12 -2.94 3.90
N GLU A 85 -18.50 -1.86 4.59
CA GLU A 85 -18.41 -1.77 6.04
C GLU A 85 -19.21 -2.89 6.75
N SER A 86 -20.29 -3.37 6.11
CA SER A 86 -21.08 -4.49 6.59
C SER A 86 -20.33 -5.83 6.60
N ASP A 87 -19.31 -5.98 5.74
CA ASP A 87 -18.56 -7.23 5.64
C ASP A 87 -17.45 -7.26 6.68
N VAL A 88 -16.62 -6.21 6.73
CA VAL A 88 -15.65 -5.92 7.80
C VAL A 88 -15.38 -4.40 7.84
N PRO A 89 -15.21 -3.77 9.02
CA PRO A 89 -14.78 -2.38 9.08
C PRO A 89 -13.47 -2.16 8.31
N TRP A 90 -13.45 -1.16 7.43
CA TRP A 90 -12.33 -0.91 6.51
C TRP A 90 -10.97 -0.72 7.20
N ILE A 91 -10.97 -0.27 8.47
CA ILE A 91 -9.76 -0.15 9.30
C ILE A 91 -9.05 -1.50 9.53
N PHE A 92 -9.79 -2.60 9.49
CA PHE A 92 -9.28 -3.95 9.69
C PHE A 92 -8.99 -4.68 8.38
N ALA A 93 -9.31 -4.08 7.23
CA ALA A 93 -9.27 -4.77 5.95
C ALA A 93 -8.07 -4.35 5.10
N VAL A 94 -6.86 -4.41 5.68
CA VAL A 94 -5.61 -4.12 4.97
C VAL A 94 -5.31 -5.26 4.00
N CYS A 95 -5.43 -4.99 2.71
CA CYS A 95 -5.03 -5.94 1.68
C CYS A 95 -3.61 -5.64 1.19
N THR A 96 -2.69 -6.61 1.32
CA THR A 96 -1.34 -6.52 0.75
C THR A 96 -1.22 -7.47 -0.46
N PRO A 97 -0.85 -6.99 -1.65
CA PRO A 97 -0.60 -7.86 -2.77
C PRO A 97 0.68 -8.67 -2.55
N LEU A 98 0.58 -9.98 -2.77
CA LEU A 98 1.66 -10.93 -2.57
C LEU A 98 2.32 -11.33 -3.89
N ARG A 99 1.51 -11.73 -4.88
CA ARG A 99 2.01 -12.26 -6.15
C ARG A 99 0.93 -12.26 -7.23
N PHE A 100 1.36 -12.15 -8.49
CA PHE A 100 0.54 -12.53 -9.63
C PHE A 100 0.41 -14.06 -9.79
N SER A 101 -0.75 -14.51 -10.23
CA SER A 101 -0.95 -15.88 -10.76
C SER A 101 -0.04 -16.16 -11.95
N LYS A 102 0.11 -17.43 -12.34
CA LYS A 102 0.90 -17.82 -13.53
C LYS A 102 0.39 -17.18 -14.83
N SER A 103 -0.91 -16.88 -14.94
CA SER A 103 -1.48 -16.16 -16.09
C SER A 103 -1.28 -14.65 -16.02
N GLY A 104 -0.73 -14.10 -14.93
CA GLY A 104 -0.57 -12.66 -14.71
C GLY A 104 -1.87 -11.90 -14.42
N GLN A 105 -3.03 -12.57 -14.50
CA GLN A 105 -4.34 -11.91 -14.44
C GLN A 105 -4.87 -11.71 -13.02
N MET A 106 -4.51 -12.60 -12.09
CA MET A 106 -4.97 -12.52 -10.71
C MET A 106 -3.86 -12.10 -9.76
N VAL A 107 -4.18 -11.24 -8.79
CA VAL A 107 -3.30 -10.87 -7.68
C VAL A 107 -3.80 -11.58 -6.42
N VAL A 108 -2.93 -12.33 -5.76
CA VAL A 108 -3.21 -12.87 -4.43
C VAL A 108 -3.03 -11.74 -3.42
N LEU A 109 -4.08 -11.47 -2.65
CA LEU A 109 -4.07 -10.47 -1.59
C LEU A 109 -4.07 -11.19 -0.24
N LYS A 110 -3.14 -10.83 0.63
CA LYS A 110 -3.24 -11.19 2.04
C LYS A 110 -4.16 -10.19 2.71
N ASN A 111 -5.21 -10.68 3.36
CA ASN A 111 -6.00 -9.86 4.25
C ASN A 111 -5.32 -9.86 5.63
N ASN A 112 -4.84 -8.70 6.06
CA ASN A 112 -4.31 -8.53 7.41
C ASN A 112 -5.44 -8.01 8.28
N TYR A 113 -6.35 -8.90 8.67
CA TYR A 113 -7.30 -8.60 9.73
C TYR A 113 -6.52 -8.37 11.02
N PHE A 114 -6.62 -7.15 11.54
CA PHE A 114 -6.26 -6.88 12.92
C PHE A 114 -7.48 -7.23 13.76
N GLU A 115 -7.39 -8.25 14.61
CA GLU A 115 -8.41 -8.48 15.62
C GLU A 115 -8.44 -7.27 16.57
N PRO A 116 -9.63 -6.71 16.87
CA PRO A 116 -9.75 -5.69 17.91
C PRO A 116 -9.22 -6.24 19.25
N PRO A 117 -8.58 -5.42 20.11
CA PRO A 117 -8.04 -5.84 21.40
C PRO A 117 -9.03 -6.45 22.43
N ASP A 118 -10.30 -6.66 22.10
CA ASP A 118 -11.35 -7.05 23.05
C ASP A 118 -11.46 -8.57 23.30
N SER A 119 -10.42 -9.36 23.00
CA SER A 119 -10.40 -10.80 23.31
C SER A 119 -9.76 -11.14 24.67
N PHE A 120 -9.43 -10.16 25.52
CA PHE A 120 -8.88 -10.38 26.86
C PHE A 120 -9.91 -10.39 28.01
N ASP A 121 -11.22 -10.32 27.72
CA ASP A 121 -12.25 -10.61 28.71
C ASP A 121 -12.73 -12.06 28.57
N LYS A 122 -11.91 -13.01 29.05
CA LYS A 122 -12.32 -14.35 29.49
C LYS A 122 -11.12 -15.16 29.99
N ILE A 123 -10.56 -14.77 31.13
CA ILE A 123 -10.03 -15.76 32.08
C ILE A 123 -10.70 -15.44 33.42
N SER A 124 -11.71 -16.25 33.70
CA SER A 124 -12.41 -16.40 34.98
C SER A 124 -11.47 -16.79 36.11
#